data_AF-L1NEL7-F1
#
_entry.id   AF-L1NEL7-F1
#
_cell.length_a   1.000
_cell.length_b   1.000
_cell.length_c   1.000
_cell.angle_alpha   90.00
_cell.angle_beta   90.00
_cell.angle_gamma   90.00
#
_symmetry.space_group_name_H-M   'P 1'
#
loop_
_entity.id
_entity.type
_entity.pdbx_description
1 polymer ?
#
loop_
_entity_poly.entity_id
_entity_poly.type
_entity_poly.pdbx_seq_one_letter_code
_entity_poly.pdbx_strand_id
1 'polypeptide(L)'
;MGKKVLGLDLGVGSIGWCLITLDKDEKPQSILGMGSRIVPLSADDATEFTQGKAITKNKMRTVARTIRKGMDRYQLRREALKKVLREHAMLPDEALIKLPLLELWELRARAATPGEQVSLTELGRVLLHINQKRGYKHAKADEAAEAETKKGKETGYVAQVKGRYQILKEKGLTIGQHFAGELRANQQTAPRGTYYTYRIKEQVYPRVRGV
;
A
#
# COMPACT_ATOMS: atom_id res chain seq x y z
N MET A 1 -27.35 41.00 -38.08
CA MET A 1 -26.01 40.66 -37.56
C MET A 1 -25.60 39.33 -38.19
N GLY A 2 -24.46 39.24 -38.86
CA GLY A 2 -24.03 38.02 -39.57
C GLY A 2 -23.76 36.85 -38.62
N LYS A 3 -23.85 35.61 -39.12
CA LYS A 3 -23.57 34.38 -38.36
C LYS A 3 -22.11 34.37 -37.92
N LYS A 4 -21.84 33.98 -36.67
CA LYS A 4 -20.48 33.92 -36.10
C LYS A 4 -20.05 32.47 -35.93
N VAL A 5 -18.79 32.18 -36.25
CA VAL A 5 -18.19 30.84 -36.11
C VAL A 5 -16.92 30.96 -35.27
N LEU A 6 -16.77 30.08 -34.28
CA LEU A 6 -15.58 29.97 -33.44
C LEU A 6 -14.80 28.70 -33.84
N GLY A 7 -13.59 28.88 -34.36
CA GLY A 7 -12.62 27.81 -34.52
C GLY A 7 -11.76 27.67 -33.27
N LEU A 8 -11.54 26.44 -32.82
CA LEU A 8 -10.65 26.10 -31.70
C LEU A 8 -9.62 25.06 -32.16
N ASP A 9 -8.36 25.35 -31.90
CA ASP A 9 -7.23 24.44 -32.10
C ASP A 9 -6.65 24.05 -30.73
N LEU A 10 -6.90 22.82 -30.32
CA LEU A 10 -6.57 22.31 -28.98
C LEU A 10 -5.25 21.54 -29.01
N GLY A 11 -4.16 22.24 -28.74
CA GLY A 11 -2.84 21.67 -28.52
C GLY A 11 -2.60 21.25 -27.06
N VAL A 12 -1.51 20.52 -26.82
CA VAL A 12 -1.14 20.03 -25.48
C VAL A 12 -0.84 21.19 -24.52
N GLY A 13 -0.14 22.22 -25.01
CA GLY A 13 0.29 23.39 -24.25
C GLY A 13 -0.28 24.71 -24.77
N SER A 14 -1.26 24.68 -25.67
CA SER A 14 -1.85 25.89 -26.24
C SER A 14 -3.27 25.67 -26.74
N ILE A 15 -4.08 26.73 -26.69
CA ILE A 15 -5.40 26.77 -27.29
C ILE A 15 -5.43 27.94 -28.27
N GLY A 16 -5.35 27.62 -29.56
CA GLY A 16 -5.59 28.58 -30.63
C GLY A 16 -7.08 28.83 -30.77
N TRP A 17 -7.49 30.09 -30.96
CA TRP A 17 -8.87 30.43 -31.23
C TRP A 17 -8.99 31.51 -32.29
N CYS A 18 -10.03 31.42 -33.12
CA CYS A 18 -10.37 32.42 -34.12
C CYS A 18 -11.89 32.54 -34.23
N LEU A 19 -12.40 33.77 -34.14
CA LEU A 19 -13.81 34.08 -34.29
C LEU A 19 -14.01 34.83 -35.61
N ILE A 20 -14.84 34.28 -36.49
CA ILE A 20 -15.14 34.86 -37.80
C ILE A 20 -16.63 35.16 -37.97
N THR A 21 -16.97 36.07 -38.88
CA THR A 21 -18.32 36.20 -39.43
C THR A 21 -18.43 35.50 -40.78
N LEU A 22 -19.62 35.01 -41.08
CA LEU A 22 -19.98 34.52 -42.41
C LEU A 22 -20.90 35.52 -43.13
N ASP A 23 -20.79 35.57 -44.45
CA ASP A 23 -21.74 36.29 -45.30
C ASP A 23 -23.06 35.51 -45.49
N LYS A 24 -23.93 35.99 -46.38
CA LYS A 24 -25.23 35.37 -46.67
C LYS A 24 -25.11 34.02 -47.38
N ASP A 25 -23.99 33.75 -48.04
CA ASP A 25 -23.69 32.50 -48.74
C ASP A 25 -22.86 31.54 -47.86
N GLU A 26 -22.82 31.79 -46.56
CA GLU A 26 -22.03 31.07 -45.55
C GLU A 26 -20.51 31.07 -45.80
N LYS A 27 -19.98 32.01 -46.58
CA LYS A 27 -18.54 32.14 -46.81
C LYS A 27 -17.88 33.00 -45.74
N PRO A 28 -16.61 32.72 -45.35
CA PRO A 28 -15.87 33.56 -44.42
C PRO A 28 -15.77 35.00 -44.91
N GLN A 29 -16.24 35.95 -44.09
CA GLN A 29 -16.31 37.36 -44.46
C GLN A 29 -15.27 38.22 -43.69
N SER A 30 -15.16 38.05 -42.37
CA SER A 30 -14.24 38.84 -41.56
C SER A 30 -13.79 38.10 -40.31
N ILE A 31 -12.60 38.43 -39.80
CA ILE A 31 -12.09 37.94 -38.51
C ILE A 31 -12.43 38.99 -37.45
N LEU A 32 -13.25 38.60 -36.46
CA LEU A 32 -13.62 39.46 -35.33
C LEU A 32 -12.56 39.45 -34.23
N GLY A 33 -11.78 38.37 -34.15
CA GLY A 33 -10.72 38.24 -33.17
C GLY A 33 -10.03 36.90 -33.31
N MET A 34 -8.76 36.87 -32.94
CA MET A 34 -7.97 35.64 -32.90
C MET A 34 -6.93 35.75 -31.81
N GLY A 35 -6.45 34.60 -31.33
CA GLY A 35 -5.37 34.55 -30.37
C GLY A 35 -4.95 33.13 -30.05
N SER A 36 -3.93 33.03 -29.19
CA SER A 36 -3.48 31.77 -28.64
C SER A 36 -3.33 31.90 -27.14
N ARG A 37 -4.01 31.02 -26.40
CA ARG A 37 -3.80 30.89 -24.97
C ARG A 37 -2.72 29.84 -24.73
N ILE A 38 -1.55 30.28 -24.27
CA ILE A 38 -0.50 29.37 -23.83
C ILE A 38 -0.87 28.79 -22.46
N VAL A 39 -0.85 27.47 -22.36
CA VAL A 39 -1.00 26.72 -21.12
C VAL A 39 0.40 26.23 -20.73
N PRO A 40 1.05 26.85 -19.74
CA PRO A 40 2.41 26.47 -19.38
C PRO A 40 2.45 25.02 -18.91
N LEU A 41 3.29 24.23 -19.57
CA LEU A 41 3.64 22.87 -19.20
C LEU A 41 5.08 22.86 -18.74
N SER A 42 5.40 22.02 -17.74
CA SER A 42 6.80 21.68 -17.50
C SER A 42 7.34 20.82 -18.67
N ALA A 43 8.67 20.78 -18.84
CA ALA A 43 9.30 19.90 -19.81
C ALA A 43 8.92 18.42 -19.59
N ASP A 44 8.79 18.03 -18.32
CA ASP A 44 8.35 16.70 -17.89
C ASP A 44 6.90 16.44 -18.31
N ASP A 45 5.98 17.39 -18.08
CA ASP A 45 4.56 17.24 -18.44
C ASP A 45 4.37 17.07 -19.96
N ALA A 46 5.12 17.82 -20.77
CA ALA A 46 5.06 17.74 -22.23
C ALA A 46 5.61 16.39 -22.74
N THR A 47 6.69 15.91 -22.13
CA THR A 47 7.32 14.63 -22.46
C THR A 47 6.45 13.45 -22.03
N GLU A 48 5.87 13.50 -20.82
CA GLU A 48 4.95 12.48 -20.33
C GLU A 48 3.68 12.38 -21.20
N PHE A 49 3.12 13.52 -21.62
CA PHE A 49 1.98 13.53 -22.53
C PHE A 49 2.33 12.94 -23.91
N THR A 50 3.46 13.36 -24.49
CA THR A 50 3.92 12.87 -25.80
C THR A 50 4.20 11.35 -25.77
N GLN A 51 4.67 10.84 -24.64
CA GLN A 51 4.87 9.40 -24.39
C GLN A 51 3.56 8.65 -24.07
N GLY A 52 2.40 9.32 -24.06
CA GLY A 52 1.11 8.71 -23.72
C GLY A 52 0.97 8.29 -22.26
N LYS A 53 1.81 8.81 -21.35
CA LYS A 53 1.73 8.51 -19.93
C LYS A 53 0.54 9.25 -19.31
N ALA A 54 -0.50 8.52 -18.94
CA ALA A 54 -1.68 9.07 -18.24
C ALA A 54 -1.42 9.38 -16.74
N ILE A 55 -0.22 9.84 -16.39
CA ILE A 55 0.11 10.21 -15.01
C ILE A 55 -0.46 11.60 -14.75
N THR A 56 -1.43 11.69 -13.85
CA THR A 56 -1.96 13.00 -13.44
C THR A 56 -0.91 13.77 -12.64
N LYS A 57 -0.81 15.10 -12.83
CA LYS A 57 0.06 15.98 -12.02
C LYS A 57 -0.17 15.80 -10.51
N ASN A 58 -1.40 15.44 -10.12
CA ASN A 58 -1.80 15.21 -8.74
C ASN A 58 -1.48 13.81 -8.21
N LYS A 59 -0.88 12.92 -9.02
CA LYS A 59 -0.53 11.56 -8.59
C LYS A 59 0.45 11.59 -7.42
N MET A 60 1.53 12.35 -7.51
CA MET A 60 2.54 12.43 -6.44
C MET A 60 1.97 13.02 -5.15
N ARG A 61 1.17 14.10 -5.26
CA ARG A 61 0.42 14.66 -4.14
C ARG A 61 -0.51 13.62 -3.50
N THR A 62 -1.19 12.83 -4.31
CA THR A 62 -2.10 11.78 -3.86
C THR A 62 -1.35 10.67 -3.14
N VAL A 63 -0.21 10.21 -3.68
CA VAL A 63 0.67 9.22 -3.05
C VAL A 63 1.13 9.71 -1.68
N ALA A 64 1.68 10.93 -1.60
CA ALA A 64 2.17 11.51 -0.35
C ALA A 64 1.04 11.65 0.69
N ARG A 65 -0.16 12.08 0.27
CA ARG A 65 -1.34 12.15 1.15
C ARG A 65 -1.75 10.78 1.68
N THR A 66 -1.73 9.75 0.84
CA THR A 66 -2.07 8.38 1.25
C THR A 66 -1.07 7.81 2.24
N ILE A 67 0.24 8.05 2.04
CA ILE A 67 1.29 7.65 2.98
C ILE A 67 1.05 8.29 4.36
N ARG A 68 0.82 9.61 4.41
CA ARG A 68 0.54 10.32 5.68
C ARG A 68 -0.69 9.76 6.40
N LYS A 69 -1.79 9.55 5.68
CA LYS A 69 -3.00 8.91 6.25
C LYS A 69 -2.71 7.51 6.78
N GLY A 70 -1.87 6.75 6.09
CA GLY A 70 -1.44 5.42 6.53
C GLY A 70 -0.67 5.46 7.84
N MET A 71 0.26 6.42 7.98
CA MET A 71 1.06 6.62 9.18
C MET A 71 0.21 7.06 10.38
N ASP A 72 -0.69 8.02 10.18
CA ASP A 72 -1.62 8.48 11.21
C ASP A 72 -2.52 7.35 11.72
N ARG A 73 -3.14 6.57 10.81
CA ARG A 73 -3.91 5.37 11.16
C ARG A 73 -3.08 4.28 11.85
N TYR A 74 -1.77 4.22 11.59
CA TYR A 74 -0.88 3.31 12.29
C TYR A 74 -0.66 3.75 13.74
N GLN A 75 -0.43 5.04 13.97
CA GLN A 75 -0.27 5.63 15.30
C GLN A 75 -1.56 5.48 16.13
N LEU A 76 -2.69 5.97 15.61
CA LEU A 76 -3.99 5.90 16.29
C LEU A 76 -4.36 4.47 16.71
N ARG A 77 -4.15 3.49 15.83
CA ARG A 77 -4.44 2.08 16.12
C ARG A 77 -3.56 1.50 17.23
N ARG A 78 -2.28 1.89 17.29
CA ARG A 78 -1.37 1.43 18.35
C ARG A 78 -1.72 2.06 19.68
N GLU A 79 -2.03 3.34 19.71
CA GLU A 79 -2.45 4.02 20.94
C GLU A 79 -3.79 3.49 21.47
N ALA A 80 -4.76 3.24 20.57
CA ALA A 80 -6.01 2.59 20.95
C ALA A 80 -5.77 1.20 21.59
N LEU A 81 -4.90 0.37 21.00
CA LEU A 81 -4.57 -0.94 21.58
C LEU A 81 -3.85 -0.79 22.93
N LYS A 82 -2.85 0.10 23.04
CA LYS A 82 -2.14 0.33 24.30
C LYS A 82 -3.08 0.77 25.43
N LYS A 83 -4.10 1.59 25.12
CA LYS A 83 -5.11 2.02 26.08
C LYS A 83 -5.85 0.80 26.65
N VAL A 84 -6.40 -0.06 25.79
CA VAL A 84 -7.11 -1.28 26.19
C VAL A 84 -6.20 -2.22 26.98
N LEU A 85 -4.95 -2.44 26.53
CA LEU A 85 -4.01 -3.31 27.26
C LEU A 85 -3.70 -2.78 28.67
N ARG A 86 -3.64 -1.45 28.85
CA ARG A 86 -3.43 -0.85 30.17
C ARG A 86 -4.61 -1.09 31.10
N GLU A 87 -5.84 -0.94 30.60
CA GLU A 87 -7.08 -1.17 31.36
C GLU A 87 -7.18 -2.61 31.88
N HIS A 88 -6.60 -3.58 31.16
CA HIS A 88 -6.60 -4.99 31.52
C HIS A 88 -5.29 -5.49 32.18
N ALA A 89 -4.39 -4.60 32.60
CA ALA A 89 -3.08 -4.96 33.18
C ALA A 89 -2.22 -5.87 32.27
N MET A 90 -2.37 -5.72 30.96
CA MET A 90 -1.65 -6.47 29.92
C MET A 90 -0.54 -5.66 29.24
N LEU A 91 -0.34 -4.39 29.61
CA LEU A 91 0.67 -3.55 28.96
C LEU A 91 2.08 -4.08 29.29
N PRO A 92 2.89 -4.49 28.30
CA PRO A 92 4.23 -4.98 28.56
C PRO A 92 5.17 -3.89 29.03
N ASP A 93 6.13 -4.27 29.87
CA ASP A 93 7.21 -3.43 30.31
C ASP A 93 8.30 -3.25 29.24
N GLU A 94 9.35 -2.50 29.59
CA GLU A 94 10.45 -2.22 28.68
C GLU A 94 11.23 -3.48 28.28
N ALA A 95 11.39 -4.45 29.20
CA ALA A 95 12.08 -5.70 28.94
C ALA A 95 11.34 -6.52 27.87
N LEU A 96 10.03 -6.70 28.01
CA LEU A 96 9.20 -7.38 27.02
C LEU A 96 9.16 -6.63 25.68
N ILE A 97 9.14 -5.30 25.70
CA ILE A 97 9.19 -4.49 24.47
C ILE A 97 10.49 -4.70 23.71
N LYS A 98 11.63 -4.78 24.41
CA LYS A 98 12.98 -4.92 23.86
C LYS A 98 13.44 -6.38 23.65
N LEU A 99 12.56 -7.36 23.75
CA LEU A 99 12.89 -8.77 23.48
C LEU A 99 13.66 -8.93 22.16
N PRO A 100 14.74 -9.74 22.16
CA PRO A 100 15.43 -10.14 20.95
C PRO A 100 14.50 -10.75 19.90
N LEU A 101 14.93 -10.73 18.63
CA LEU A 101 14.10 -11.15 17.50
C LEU A 101 13.55 -12.57 17.68
N LEU A 102 14.40 -13.55 17.98
CA LEU A 102 14.00 -14.94 18.15
C LEU A 102 13.02 -15.09 19.33
N GLU A 103 13.37 -14.57 20.50
CA GLU A 103 12.53 -14.64 21.71
C GLU A 103 11.14 -14.02 21.47
N LEU A 104 11.05 -12.91 20.74
CA LEU A 104 9.78 -12.28 20.37
C LEU A 104 8.90 -13.20 19.49
N TRP A 105 9.51 -13.95 18.57
CA TRP A 105 8.78 -14.89 17.72
C TRP A 105 8.45 -16.19 18.44
N GLU A 106 9.33 -16.67 19.32
CA GLU A 106 9.06 -17.80 20.22
C GLU A 106 7.93 -17.47 21.18
N LEU A 107 7.87 -16.26 21.72
CA LEU A 107 6.75 -15.80 22.54
C LEU A 107 5.43 -15.84 21.77
N ARG A 108 5.43 -15.43 20.49
CA ARG A 108 4.25 -15.56 19.61
C ARG A 108 3.89 -17.02 19.34
N ALA A 109 4.88 -17.91 19.23
CA ALA A 109 4.66 -19.32 19.00
C ALA A 109 4.04 -19.97 20.24
N ARG A 110 4.62 -19.75 21.44
CA ARG A 110 4.11 -20.24 22.73
C ARG A 110 2.68 -19.79 22.97
N ALA A 111 2.37 -18.50 22.77
CA ALA A 111 1.02 -17.96 22.95
C ALA A 111 -0.05 -18.59 22.04
N ALA A 112 0.35 -19.30 20.97
CA ALA A 112 -0.55 -19.99 20.05
C ALA A 112 -0.51 -21.53 20.18
N THR A 113 0.33 -22.06 21.08
CA THR A 113 0.46 -23.50 21.31
C THR A 113 -0.54 -23.95 22.38
N PRO A 114 -1.41 -24.93 22.11
CA PRO A 114 -2.34 -25.45 23.11
C PRO A 114 -1.61 -25.99 24.35
N GLY A 115 -2.10 -25.65 25.54
CA GLY A 115 -1.53 -26.09 26.82
C GLY A 115 -0.41 -25.20 27.38
N GLU A 116 0.15 -24.31 26.56
CA GLU A 116 1.12 -23.31 27.01
C GLU A 116 0.41 -22.10 27.61
N GLN A 117 0.83 -21.68 28.81
CA GLN A 117 0.34 -20.46 29.43
C GLN A 117 1.38 -19.35 29.29
N VAL A 118 0.93 -18.17 28.89
CA VAL A 118 1.72 -16.95 28.87
C VAL A 118 1.09 -15.93 29.81
N SER A 119 1.92 -15.09 30.43
CA SER A 119 1.45 -14.01 31.30
C SER A 119 0.64 -12.97 30.53
N LEU A 120 -0.14 -12.16 31.26
CA LEU A 120 -0.96 -11.09 30.68
C LEU A 120 -0.12 -10.05 29.92
N THR A 121 1.04 -9.70 30.46
CA THR A 121 1.98 -8.74 29.85
C THR A 121 2.67 -9.31 28.61
N GLU A 122 3.04 -10.59 28.64
CA GLU A 122 3.51 -11.34 27.47
C GLU A 122 2.47 -11.40 26.36
N LEU A 123 1.21 -11.70 26.69
CA LEU A 123 0.11 -11.70 25.73
C LEU A 123 -0.09 -10.30 25.13
N GLY A 124 -0.04 -9.25 25.95
CA GLY A 124 -0.08 -7.87 25.45
C GLY A 124 1.08 -7.53 24.51
N ARG A 125 2.28 -8.06 24.77
CA ARG A 125 3.44 -7.92 23.87
C ARG A 125 3.19 -8.58 22.51
N VAL A 126 2.61 -9.78 22.51
CA VAL A 126 2.20 -10.50 21.30
C VAL A 126 1.18 -9.69 20.49
N LEU A 127 0.13 -9.19 21.15
CA LEU A 127 -0.91 -8.38 20.50
C LEU A 127 -0.37 -7.08 19.90
N LEU A 128 0.54 -6.39 20.60
CA LEU A 128 1.22 -5.20 20.07
C LEU A 128 2.06 -5.54 18.83
N HIS A 129 2.76 -6.68 18.83
CA HIS A 129 3.56 -7.11 17.70
C HIS A 129 2.68 -7.45 16.48
N ILE A 130 1.57 -8.16 16.69
CA ILE A 130 0.59 -8.45 15.63
C ILE A 130 -0.02 -7.15 15.09
N ASN A 131 -0.37 -6.19 15.95
CA ASN A 131 -0.91 -4.89 15.55
C ASN A 131 0.06 -4.09 14.66
N GLN A 132 1.36 -4.17 14.97
CA GLN A 132 2.43 -3.56 14.21
C GLN A 132 2.65 -4.25 12.86
N LYS A 133 2.63 -5.59 12.82
CA LYS A 133 2.94 -6.44 11.66
C LYS A 133 1.74 -7.28 11.22
N ARG A 134 0.61 -6.60 10.97
CA ARG A 134 -0.72 -7.21 10.76
C ARG A 134 -0.98 -7.86 9.38
N GLY A 135 0.04 -7.96 8.53
CA GLY A 135 -0.08 -8.55 7.19
C GLY A 135 -0.77 -7.68 6.13
N TYR A 136 -0.92 -8.27 4.94
CA TYR A 136 -1.53 -7.66 3.76
C TYR A 136 -3.05 -7.86 3.77
N LYS A 137 -3.82 -6.80 3.50
CA LYS A 137 -5.27 -6.89 3.34
C LYS A 137 -5.59 -6.62 1.88
N HIS A 138 -6.28 -7.57 1.23
CA HIS A 138 -6.81 -7.38 -0.11
C HIS A 138 -7.62 -6.08 -0.20
N ALA A 139 -7.31 -5.26 -1.21
CA ALA A 139 -8.12 -4.11 -1.55
C ALA A 139 -9.19 -4.53 -2.56
N LYS A 140 -10.30 -3.78 -2.62
CA LYS A 140 -11.37 -3.99 -3.61
C LYS A 140 -10.87 -3.96 -5.07
N ALA A 141 -9.79 -3.21 -5.33
CA ALA A 141 -9.16 -3.19 -6.65
C ALA A 141 -8.46 -4.51 -7.00
N ASP A 142 -7.92 -5.21 -5.99
CA ASP A 142 -7.30 -6.52 -6.16
C ASP A 142 -8.38 -7.59 -6.45
N GLU A 143 -9.54 -7.49 -5.82
CA GLU A 143 -10.71 -8.35 -6.10
C GLU A 143 -11.25 -8.15 -7.52
N ALA A 144 -11.34 -6.90 -7.99
CA ALA A 144 -11.75 -6.59 -9.36
C ALA A 144 -10.75 -7.13 -10.40
N ALA A 145 -9.44 -6.96 -10.13
CA ALA A 145 -8.39 -7.52 -10.97
C ALA A 145 -8.45 -9.05 -11.03
N GLU A 146 -8.72 -9.73 -9.91
CA GLU A 146 -8.94 -11.19 -9.85
C GLU A 146 -10.18 -11.64 -10.64
N ALA A 147 -11.27 -10.87 -10.59
CA ALA A 147 -12.50 -11.16 -11.34
C ALA A 147 -12.31 -11.03 -12.87
N GLU A 148 -11.54 -10.04 -13.32
CA GLU A 148 -11.18 -9.86 -14.73
C GLU A 148 -10.16 -10.90 -15.20
N THR A 149 -9.29 -11.40 -14.31
CA THR A 149 -8.25 -12.41 -14.60
C THR A 149 -8.70 -13.86 -14.42
N LYS A 150 -9.97 -14.19 -14.72
CA LYS A 150 -10.33 -15.58 -15.11
C LYS A 150 -9.56 -16.11 -16.35
N LYS A 151 -8.69 -15.28 -16.96
CA LYS A 151 -7.60 -15.64 -17.89
C LYS A 151 -6.17 -15.46 -17.33
N GLY A 152 -5.95 -15.75 -16.05
CA GLY A 152 -4.73 -16.45 -15.62
C GLY A 152 -3.47 -15.64 -15.25
N LYS A 153 -3.57 -14.41 -14.73
CA LYS A 153 -2.43 -13.80 -14.01
C LYS A 153 -2.90 -13.03 -12.79
N GLU A 154 -3.10 -13.72 -11.66
CA GLU A 154 -2.98 -13.08 -10.35
C GLU A 154 -1.67 -12.28 -10.34
N THR A 155 -1.67 -11.04 -9.84
CA THR A 155 -0.40 -10.30 -9.72
C THR A 155 0.57 -11.14 -8.88
N GLY A 156 1.81 -11.32 -9.33
CA GLY A 156 2.72 -12.30 -8.73
C GLY A 156 2.91 -12.12 -7.22
N TYR A 157 2.77 -10.89 -6.71
CA TYR A 157 2.80 -10.61 -5.28
C TYR A 157 1.63 -11.23 -4.50
N VAL A 158 0.40 -11.08 -4.98
CA VAL A 158 -0.80 -11.60 -4.30
C VAL A 158 -0.80 -13.12 -4.31
N ALA A 159 -0.46 -13.73 -5.45
CA ALA A 159 -0.30 -15.17 -5.58
C ALA A 159 0.75 -15.72 -4.59
N GLN A 160 1.90 -15.03 -4.43
CA GLN A 160 2.90 -15.40 -3.43
C GLN A 160 2.38 -15.31 -2.00
N VAL A 161 1.63 -14.25 -1.65
CA VAL A 161 1.05 -14.10 -0.30
C VAL A 161 0.06 -15.22 -0.01
N LYS A 162 -0.82 -15.56 -0.97
CA LYS A 162 -1.77 -16.69 -0.84
C LYS A 162 -1.04 -18.03 -0.75
N GLY A 163 -0.06 -18.27 -1.63
CA GLY A 163 0.73 -19.50 -1.66
C GLY A 163 1.49 -19.77 -0.35
N ARG A 164 2.20 -18.77 0.18
CA ARG A 164 2.87 -18.88 1.50
C ARG A 164 1.88 -19.24 2.60
N TYR A 165 0.70 -18.62 2.59
CA TYR A 165 -0.31 -18.86 3.61
C TYR A 165 -0.94 -20.24 3.50
N GLN A 166 -1.14 -20.74 2.27
CA GLN A 166 -1.64 -22.08 2.01
C GLN A 166 -0.67 -23.15 2.54
N ILE A 167 0.63 -22.99 2.30
CA ILE A 167 1.67 -23.87 2.85
C ILE A 167 1.62 -23.91 4.39
N LEU A 168 1.38 -22.77 5.05
CA LEU A 168 1.25 -22.73 6.50
C LEU A 168 0.00 -23.44 7.00
N LYS A 169 -1.12 -23.29 6.30
CA LYS A 169 -2.37 -24.02 6.63
C LYS A 169 -2.18 -25.52 6.54
N GLU A 170 -1.55 -25.99 5.46
CA GLU A 170 -1.29 -27.42 5.24
C GLU A 170 -0.40 -28.02 6.34
N LYS A 171 0.56 -27.23 6.84
CA LYS A 171 1.41 -27.63 7.97
C LYS A 171 0.73 -27.48 9.34
N GLY A 172 -0.46 -26.88 9.42
CA GLY A 172 -1.14 -26.57 10.67
C GLY A 172 -0.40 -25.57 11.56
N LEU A 173 0.47 -24.73 10.97
CA LEU A 173 1.31 -23.81 11.72
C LEU A 173 0.76 -22.38 11.68
N THR A 174 0.84 -21.69 12.80
CA THR A 174 0.67 -20.23 12.82
C THR A 174 1.90 -19.53 12.24
N ILE A 175 1.74 -18.28 11.79
CA ILE A 175 2.86 -17.44 11.34
C ILE A 175 3.93 -17.30 12.44
N GLY A 176 3.50 -17.24 13.71
CA GLY A 176 4.40 -17.14 14.86
C GLY A 176 5.28 -18.38 14.98
N GLN A 177 4.67 -19.56 14.98
CA GLN A 177 5.37 -20.85 15.04
C GLN A 177 6.31 -21.06 13.85
N HIS A 178 5.85 -20.74 12.64
CA HIS A 178 6.70 -20.85 11.44
C HIS A 178 7.95 -20.00 11.54
N PHE A 179 7.83 -18.69 11.83
CA PHE A 179 8.99 -17.82 11.89
C PHE A 179 9.90 -18.12 13.08
N ALA A 180 9.37 -18.55 14.22
CA ALA A 180 10.21 -19.01 15.33
C ALA A 180 11.07 -20.21 14.91
N GLY A 181 10.47 -21.19 14.23
CA GLY A 181 11.18 -22.36 13.70
C GLY A 181 12.24 -21.99 12.66
N GLU A 182 11.89 -21.15 11.68
CA GLU A 182 12.82 -20.70 10.64
C GLU A 182 13.99 -19.90 11.20
N LEU A 183 13.74 -18.99 12.15
CA LEU A 183 14.80 -18.24 12.81
C LEU A 183 15.74 -19.16 13.57
N ARG A 184 15.22 -20.13 14.33
CA ARG A 184 16.03 -21.09 15.08
C ARG A 184 16.89 -21.95 14.15
N ALA A 185 16.32 -22.46 13.06
CA ALA A 185 17.03 -23.28 12.08
C ALA A 185 18.13 -22.51 11.34
N ASN A 186 17.95 -21.20 11.18
CA ASN A 186 18.86 -20.31 10.44
C ASN A 186 19.69 -19.39 11.36
N GLN A 187 19.79 -19.74 12.65
CA GLN A 187 20.58 -19.01 13.63
C GLN A 187 22.07 -19.30 13.40
N GLN A 188 22.88 -18.26 13.37
CA GLN A 188 24.33 -18.34 13.25
C GLN A 188 24.98 -17.55 14.37
N THR A 189 26.05 -18.10 14.94
CA THR A 189 26.79 -17.46 16.03
C THR A 189 28.19 -17.11 15.55
N ALA A 190 28.53 -15.83 15.62
CA ALA A 190 29.86 -15.31 15.33
C ALA A 190 30.43 -14.59 16.58
N PRO A 191 31.73 -14.28 16.62
CA PRO A 191 32.34 -13.54 17.73
C PRO A 191 31.69 -12.17 17.99
N ARG A 192 31.01 -11.58 17.00
CA ARG A 192 30.29 -10.30 17.10
C ARG A 192 28.83 -10.44 17.54
N GLY A 193 28.37 -11.65 17.84
CA GLY A 193 27.01 -11.96 18.27
C GLY A 193 26.23 -12.87 17.31
N THR A 194 24.96 -13.07 17.64
CA THR A 194 24.05 -13.93 16.88
C THR A 194 23.40 -13.16 15.72
N TYR A 195 23.34 -13.80 14.55
CA TYR A 195 22.61 -13.31 13.38
C TYR A 195 21.76 -14.41 12.75
N TYR A 196 20.83 -14.03 11.89
CA TYR A 196 19.89 -14.94 11.24
C TYR A 196 19.98 -14.77 9.72
N THR A 197 20.14 -15.86 8.98
CA THR A 197 20.13 -15.81 7.51
C THR A 197 18.71 -15.71 6.95
N TYR A 198 17.71 -16.13 7.73
CA TYR A 198 16.30 -16.05 7.36
C TYR A 198 15.73 -14.63 7.45
N ARG A 199 15.08 -14.16 6.39
CA ARG A 199 14.53 -12.79 6.29
C ARG A 199 13.01 -12.73 6.40
N ILE A 200 12.52 -12.38 7.59
CA ILE A 200 11.07 -12.20 7.83
C ILE A 200 10.46 -11.03 7.03
N LYS A 201 11.21 -9.95 6.82
CA LYS A 201 10.68 -8.71 6.22
C LYS A 201 10.05 -8.92 4.83
N GLU A 202 10.53 -9.92 4.10
CA GLU A 202 10.10 -10.24 2.74
C GLU A 202 8.92 -11.25 2.71
N GLN A 203 8.61 -11.85 3.86
CA GLN A 203 7.59 -12.89 4.01
C GLN A 203 6.27 -12.28 4.49
N VAL A 204 5.47 -11.76 3.56
CA VAL A 204 4.18 -11.16 3.86
C VAL A 204 3.06 -12.19 3.79
N TYR A 205 2.18 -12.18 4.79
CA TYR A 205 1.01 -13.04 4.93
C TYR A 205 -0.29 -12.23 4.87
N PRO A 206 -1.42 -12.86 4.49
CA PRO A 206 -2.69 -12.18 4.43
C PRO A 206 -3.23 -11.88 5.84
N ARG A 207 -3.95 -10.77 5.94
CA ARG A 207 -4.73 -10.37 7.11
C ARG A 207 -6.10 -11.04 7.02
N VAL A 208 -6.14 -12.31 7.40
CA VAL A 208 -7.39 -13.07 7.41
C VAL A 208 -8.23 -12.63 8.59
N ARG A 209 -9.53 -12.39 8.36
CA ARG A 209 -10.51 -12.35 9.45
C ARG A 209 -10.72 -13.81 9.86
N GLY A 210 -10.44 -14.17 11.11
CA GLY A 210 -10.84 -15.49 11.61
C GLY A 210 -12.30 -15.74 11.23
N VAL A 211 -12.55 -16.91 10.66
CA VAL A 211 -13.90 -17.46 10.53
C VAL A 211 -14.41 -17.73 11.94
#